data_AF-A0A822FDB4-F1
#
_entry.id   AF-A0A822FDB4-F1
#
_cell.length_a   1.000
_cell.length_b   1.000
_cell.length_c   1.000
_cell.angle_alpha   90.00
_cell.angle_beta   90.00
_cell.angle_gamma   90.00
#
_symmetry.space_group_name_H-M   'P 1'
#
loop_
_entity.id
_entity.type
_entity.pdbx_description
1 polymer ?
#
loop_
_entity_poly.entity_id
_entity_poly.type
_entity_poly.pdbx_seq_one_letter_code
_entity_poly.pdbx_strand_id
1 'polypeptide(L)'
;MMGLVQDGYNSCMRYILNNFFDGFRQDGIDLFLGNHQISSNEGRAPESCPISKEISKKLLALPVAMLIAFSMCIINLLIPAATFHEQVTHILFWGVTTISTLALTIFWRHELVDVPKLYSKVKYDPS
;
A
#
# COMPACT_ATOMS: atom_id res chain seq x y z
N MET A 1 -7.53 24.19 -11.56
CA MET A 1 -7.97 23.06 -10.69
C MET A 1 -7.81 21.69 -11.35
N MET A 2 -8.09 21.51 -12.65
CA MET A 2 -7.90 20.22 -13.35
C MET A 2 -6.48 19.66 -13.27
N GLY A 3 -5.44 20.50 -13.37
CA GLY A 3 -4.04 20.05 -13.28
C GLY A 3 -3.69 19.40 -11.94
N LEU A 4 -4.13 19.96 -10.82
CA LEU A 4 -3.83 19.43 -9.48
C LEU A 4 -4.49 18.06 -9.25
N VAL A 5 -5.72 17.87 -9.76
CA VAL A 5 -6.41 16.58 -9.69
C VAL A 5 -5.73 15.56 -10.60
N GLN A 6 -5.34 15.95 -11.81
CA GLN A 6 -4.61 15.08 -12.74
C GLN A 6 -3.25 14.65 -12.16
N ASP A 7 -2.52 15.58 -11.55
CA ASP A 7 -1.24 15.32 -10.91
C ASP A 7 -1.39 14.44 -9.68
N GLY A 8 -2.44 14.67 -8.88
CA GLY A 8 -2.83 13.80 -7.77
C GLY A 8 -3.12 12.38 -8.24
N TYR A 9 -3.94 12.21 -9.28
CA TYR A 9 -4.23 10.91 -9.87
C TYR A 9 -2.97 10.21 -10.40
N ASN A 10 -2.13 10.93 -11.16
CA ASN A 10 -0.89 10.39 -11.73
C ASN A 10 0.10 9.97 -10.63
N SER A 11 0.23 10.78 -9.57
CA SER A 11 1.10 10.47 -8.43
C SER A 11 0.60 9.25 -7.65
N CYS A 12 -0.72 9.13 -7.44
CA CYS A 12 -1.36 7.98 -6.79
C CYS A 12 -1.13 6.69 -7.60
N MET A 13 -1.38 6.76 -8.92
CA MET A 13 -1.15 5.62 -9.81
C MET A 13 0.31 5.18 -9.81
N ARG A 14 1.24 6.14 -9.82
CA ARG A 14 2.67 5.87 -9.74
C ARG A 14 3.07 5.24 -8.40
N TYR A 15 2.50 5.72 -7.30
CA TYR A 15 2.72 5.13 -5.97
C TYR A 15 2.22 3.68 -5.92
N ILE A 16 1.03 3.42 -6.45
CA ILE A 16 0.44 2.08 -6.52
C ILE A 16 1.31 1.15 -7.37
N LEU A 17 1.66 1.58 -8.58
CA LEU A 17 2.49 0.79 -9.50
C LEU A 17 3.87 0.49 -8.91
N ASN A 18 4.53 1.49 -8.33
CA ASN A 18 5.88 1.34 -7.81
C ASN A 18 5.96 0.54 -6.51
N ASN A 19 4.95 0.59 -5.64
CA ASN A 19 5.01 -0.11 -4.35
C ASN A 19 4.36 -1.51 -4.38
N PHE A 20 3.41 -1.75 -5.31
CA PHE A 20 2.64 -3.01 -5.32
C PHE A 20 2.89 -3.87 -6.54
N PHE A 21 3.04 -3.27 -7.72
CA PHE A 21 3.26 -4.02 -8.96
C PHE A 21 4.73 -4.21 -9.28
N ASP A 22 5.63 -3.45 -8.64
CA ASP A 22 7.05 -3.55 -8.92
C ASP A 22 7.69 -4.83 -8.36
N GLY A 23 7.23 -5.34 -7.21
CA GLY A 23 7.68 -6.64 -6.67
C GLY A 23 7.40 -7.80 -7.64
N PHE A 24 6.21 -7.85 -8.22
CA PHE A 24 5.85 -8.85 -9.24
C PHE A 24 6.71 -8.74 -10.51
N ARG A 25 7.05 -7.51 -10.92
CA ARG A 25 7.95 -7.28 -12.05
C ARG A 25 9.37 -7.76 -11.76
N GLN A 26 9.86 -7.48 -10.55
CA GLN A 26 11.18 -7.93 -10.10
C GLN A 26 11.24 -9.47 -10.02
N ASP A 27 10.19 -10.10 -9.48
CA ASP A 27 10.06 -11.56 -9.40
C ASP A 27 10.00 -12.22 -10.80
N GLY A 28 9.29 -11.61 -11.76
CA GLY A 28 9.26 -12.06 -13.14
C GLY A 28 10.62 -11.96 -13.84
N ILE A 29 11.37 -10.89 -13.60
CA ILE A 29 12.73 -10.71 -14.15
C ILE A 29 13.68 -11.76 -13.57
N ASP A 30 13.58 -12.06 -12.29
CA ASP A 30 14.42 -13.08 -11.63
C ASP A 30 14.14 -14.50 -12.15
N LEU A 31 12.88 -14.82 -12.45
CA LEU A 31 12.47 -16.05 -13.12
C LEU A 31 13.03 -16.14 -14.56
N PHE A 32 12.98 -15.04 -15.32
CA PHE A 32 13.54 -14.99 -16.68
C PHE A 32 15.06 -15.07 -16.72
N LEU A 33 15.75 -14.51 -15.73
CA LEU A 33 17.20 -14.59 -15.59
C LEU A 33 17.69 -15.94 -15.06
N GLY A 34 16.79 -16.84 -14.66
CA GLY A 34 17.12 -18.19 -14.20
C GLY A 34 17.72 -18.24 -12.78
N ASN A 35 17.61 -17.14 -12.02
CA ASN A 35 18.04 -17.09 -10.63
C ASN A 35 17.12 -17.90 -9.70
N HIS A 36 15.83 -18.01 -10.06
CA HIS A 36 14.88 -18.87 -9.34
C HIS A 36 14.89 -20.30 -9.91
N GLN A 37 15.23 -21.28 -9.06
CA GLN A 37 15.13 -22.69 -9.42
C GLN A 37 13.76 -23.23 -9.02
N ILE A 38 12.95 -23.59 -10.02
CA ILE A 38 11.63 -24.18 -9.85
C ILE A 38 11.78 -25.50 -9.08
N SER A 39 11.28 -25.53 -7.84
CA SER A 39 11.27 -26.76 -7.04
C SER A 39 10.29 -27.76 -7.65
N SER A 40 10.61 -29.06 -7.67
CA SER A 40 9.77 -30.12 -8.29
C SER A 40 8.36 -30.27 -7.68
N ASN A 41 8.03 -29.50 -6.63
CA ASN A 41 6.74 -29.45 -5.97
C ASN A 41 5.92 -28.18 -6.27
N GLU A 42 6.49 -27.21 -6.99
CA GLU A 42 5.86 -25.93 -7.33
C GLU A 42 4.80 -26.15 -8.44
N GLY A 43 3.52 -25.86 -8.15
CA GLY A 43 2.39 -26.03 -9.08
C GLY A 43 1.52 -27.27 -8.87
N ARG A 44 1.84 -28.15 -7.90
CA ARG A 44 1.00 -29.32 -7.54
C ARG A 44 -0.14 -28.99 -6.58
N ALA A 45 -0.04 -27.87 -5.86
CA ALA A 45 -1.09 -27.34 -4.99
C ALA A 45 -1.23 -25.82 -5.20
N PRO A 46 -2.43 -25.23 -5.18
CA PRO A 46 -2.62 -23.78 -5.33
C PRO A 46 -1.87 -22.95 -4.27
N GLU A 47 -1.55 -23.55 -3.12
CA GLU A 47 -0.75 -22.94 -2.05
C GLU A 47 0.78 -22.93 -2.33
N SER A 48 1.24 -23.66 -3.34
CA SER A 48 2.66 -23.80 -3.69
C SER A 48 3.17 -22.77 -4.68
N CYS A 49 2.32 -21.89 -5.21
CA CYS A 49 2.72 -20.79 -6.09
C CYS A 49 3.14 -19.56 -5.27
N PRO A 50 4.44 -19.24 -5.13
CA PRO A 50 4.90 -18.10 -4.34
C PRO A 50 4.42 -16.75 -4.90
N ILE A 51 4.02 -16.72 -6.19
CA ILE A 51 3.58 -15.54 -6.94
C ILE A 51 2.11 -15.16 -6.67
N SER A 52 1.30 -16.08 -6.14
CA SER A 52 -0.10 -15.79 -5.80
C SER A 52 -0.16 -15.32 -4.37
N LYS A 53 0.04 -14.03 -4.13
CA LYS A 53 -0.36 -13.44 -2.85
C LYS A 53 -1.42 -12.38 -3.08
N GLU A 54 -2.55 -12.63 -2.44
CA GLU A 54 -3.60 -11.65 -2.19
C GLU A 54 -2.94 -10.30 -1.92
N ILE A 55 -3.26 -9.29 -2.73
CA ILE A 55 -3.02 -7.89 -2.38
C ILE A 55 -3.51 -7.75 -0.95
N SER A 56 -2.58 -7.64 0.01
CA SER A 56 -2.91 -7.80 1.43
C SER A 56 -4.07 -6.86 1.72
N LYS A 57 -5.23 -7.35 2.18
CA LYS A 57 -6.44 -6.50 2.29
C LYS A 57 -6.19 -5.23 3.13
N LYS A 58 -5.23 -5.31 4.08
CA LYS A 58 -4.68 -4.18 4.86
C LYS A 58 -4.06 -3.08 3.98
N LEU A 59 -3.36 -3.46 2.92
CA LEU A 59 -2.69 -2.63 1.92
C LEU A 59 -3.65 -1.79 1.08
N LEU A 60 -4.83 -2.34 0.78
CA LEU A 60 -5.90 -1.62 0.10
C LEU A 60 -6.72 -0.79 1.10
N ALA A 61 -7.00 -1.34 2.29
CA ALA A 61 -7.85 -0.70 3.28
C ALA A 61 -7.21 0.55 3.90
N LEU A 62 -5.90 0.56 4.17
CA LEU A 62 -5.19 1.70 4.78
C LEU A 62 -5.21 3.00 3.94
N PRO A 63 -4.82 3.00 2.66
CA PRO A 63 -4.88 4.21 1.82
C PRO A 63 -6.31 4.67 1.55
N VAL A 64 -7.28 3.74 1.45
CA VAL A 64 -8.70 4.08 1.32
C VAL A 64 -9.22 4.75 2.60
N ALA A 65 -8.89 4.20 3.78
CA ALA A 65 -9.26 4.80 5.07
C ALA A 65 -8.65 6.20 5.25
N MET A 66 -7.38 6.39 4.85
CA MET A 66 -6.75 7.71 4.85
C MET A 66 -7.45 8.71 3.93
N LEU A 67 -7.83 8.30 2.71
CA LEU A 67 -8.57 9.14 1.77
C LEU A 67 -9.91 9.57 2.33
N ILE A 68 -10.65 8.66 2.97
CA ILE A 68 -11.94 8.95 3.58
C ILE A 68 -11.78 9.92 4.75
N ALA A 69 -10.85 9.66 5.68
CA ALA A 69 -10.60 10.52 6.83
C ALA A 69 -10.16 11.93 6.40
N PHE A 70 -9.26 12.03 5.41
CA PHE A 70 -8.78 13.30 4.88
C PHE A 70 -9.90 14.08 4.15
N SER A 71 -10.72 13.39 3.35
CA SER A 71 -11.86 14.01 2.66
C SER A 71 -12.88 14.55 3.65
N MET A 72 -13.20 13.78 4.70
CA MET A 72 -14.10 14.22 5.77
C MET A 72 -13.53 15.41 6.54
N CYS A 73 -12.23 15.46 6.79
CA CYS A 73 -11.57 16.61 7.41
C CYS A 73 -11.75 17.88 6.55
N ILE A 74 -11.51 17.79 5.24
CA ILE A 74 -11.71 18.91 4.31
C ILE A 74 -13.17 19.36 4.27
N ILE A 75 -14.13 18.43 4.22
CA ILE A 75 -15.56 18.77 4.20
C ILE A 75 -15.96 19.56 5.45
N ASN A 76 -15.48 19.17 6.63
CA ASN A 76 -15.77 19.88 7.89
C ASN A 76 -15.07 21.26 7.98
N LEU A 77 -13.99 21.48 7.24
CA LEU A 77 -13.34 22.79 7.11
C LEU A 77 -14.08 23.71 6.13
N LEU A 78 -14.61 23.15 5.04
CA LEU A 78 -15.28 23.92 3.98
C LEU A 78 -16.75 24.23 4.31
N ILE A 79 -17.45 23.31 4.97
CA ILE A 79 -18.88 23.42 5.30
C ILE A 79 -19.01 23.64 6.81
N PRO A 80 -19.29 24.87 7.28
CA PRO A 80 -19.47 25.14 8.70
C PRO A 80 -20.78 24.52 9.22
N ALA A 81 -20.71 23.96 10.43
CA ALA A 81 -21.89 23.42 11.10
C ALA A 81 -22.81 24.53 11.62
N ALA A 82 -24.07 24.18 11.91
CA ALA A 82 -25.04 25.13 12.44
C ALA A 82 -24.62 25.73 13.79
N THR A 83 -23.83 25.00 14.57
CA THR A 83 -23.27 25.47 15.84
C THR A 83 -21.74 25.39 15.86
N PHE A 84 -21.10 26.37 16.49
CA PHE A 84 -19.64 26.43 16.61
C PHE A 84 -19.05 25.23 17.35
N HIS A 85 -19.71 24.78 18.43
CA HIS A 85 -19.28 23.61 19.20
C HIS A 85 -19.29 22.32 18.36
N GLU A 86 -20.31 22.12 17.54
CA GLU A 86 -20.35 20.97 16.62
C GLU A 86 -19.21 21.07 15.61
N GLN A 87 -18.98 22.24 15.01
CA GLN A 87 -17.92 22.40 14.01
C GLN A 87 -16.53 22.09 14.60
N VAL A 88 -16.21 22.64 15.77
CA VAL A 88 -14.93 22.40 16.45
C VAL A 88 -14.76 20.92 16.79
N THR A 89 -15.81 20.27 17.30
CA THR A 89 -15.77 18.85 17.67
C THR A 89 -15.50 17.95 16.46
N HIS A 90 -16.17 18.21 15.32
CA HIS A 90 -15.97 17.44 14.10
C HIS A 90 -14.57 17.65 13.51
N ILE A 91 -14.07 18.89 13.48
CA ILE A 91 -12.72 19.20 12.99
C ILE A 91 -11.66 18.49 13.85
N LEU A 92 -11.80 18.53 15.18
CA LEU A 92 -10.86 17.85 16.08
C LEU A 92 -10.92 16.34 15.93
N PHE A 93 -12.13 15.76 15.87
CA PHE A 93 -12.32 14.31 15.70
C PHE A 93 -11.70 13.81 14.40
N TRP A 94 -12.04 14.43 13.27
CA TRP A 94 -11.53 14.00 11.96
C TRP A 94 -10.05 14.34 11.79
N GLY A 95 -9.58 15.47 12.34
CA GLY A 95 -8.15 15.82 12.35
C GLY A 95 -7.29 14.80 13.09
N VAL A 96 -7.69 14.39 14.31
CA VAL A 96 -7.00 13.34 15.07
C VAL A 96 -7.04 12.01 14.33
N THR A 97 -8.17 11.67 13.73
CA THR A 97 -8.33 10.43 12.96
C THR A 97 -7.40 10.41 11.75
N THR A 98 -7.30 11.50 10.97
CA THR A 98 -6.37 11.61 9.83
C THR A 98 -4.92 11.48 10.27
N ILE A 99 -4.51 12.17 11.34
CA ILE A 99 -3.13 12.09 11.87
C ILE A 99 -2.81 10.68 12.36
N SER A 100 -3.73 10.05 13.08
CA SER A 100 -3.56 8.69 13.60
C SER A 100 -3.42 7.67 12.47
N THR A 101 -4.24 7.79 11.42
CA THR A 101 -4.20 6.88 10.26
C THR A 101 -2.91 7.05 9.46
N LEU A 102 -2.43 8.29 9.32
CA LEU A 102 -1.13 8.59 8.72
C LEU A 102 0.02 8.00 9.55
N ALA A 103 0.00 8.17 10.88
CA ALA A 103 1.02 7.66 11.78
C ALA A 103 1.09 6.12 11.73
N LEU A 104 -0.06 5.44 11.75
CA LEU A 104 -0.12 3.98 11.59
C LEU A 104 0.41 3.54 10.23
N THR A 105 0.09 4.25 9.16
CA THR A 105 0.59 3.92 7.82
C THR A 105 2.11 4.07 7.72
N ILE A 106 2.70 5.06 8.40
CA ILE A 106 4.17 5.23 8.45
C ILE A 106 4.80 4.14 9.32
N PHE A 107 4.21 3.85 10.48
CA PHE A 107 4.75 2.87 11.42
C PHE A 107 4.73 1.45 10.84
N TRP A 108 3.68 1.09 10.12
CA TRP A 108 3.52 -0.22 9.48
C TRP A 108 4.04 -0.24 8.04
N ARG A 109 4.66 0.85 7.55
CA ARG A 109 5.13 0.99 6.16
C ARG A 109 5.99 -0.18 5.72
N HIS A 110 6.87 -0.67 6.60
CA HIS A 110 7.76 -1.78 6.29
C HIS A 110 7.01 -3.08 5.91
N GLU A 111 5.78 -3.26 6.40
CA GLU A 111 4.92 -4.42 6.07
C GLU A 111 4.00 -4.13 4.87
N LEU A 112 3.93 -2.87 4.42
CA LEU A 112 3.15 -2.42 3.26
C LEU A 112 3.96 -2.34 1.97
N VAL A 113 5.29 -2.46 2.02
CA VAL A 113 6.11 -2.55 0.81
C VAL A 113 6.24 -4.03 0.48
N ASP A 114 5.80 -4.42 -0.72
CA ASP A 114 5.97 -5.80 -1.17
C ASP A 114 7.46 -6.01 -1.47
N VAL A 115 8.13 -6.76 -0.60
CA VAL A 115 9.57 -7.06 -0.70
C VAL A 115 9.74 -8.28 -1.61
N PRO A 116 10.75 -8.32 -2.52
CA PRO A 116 10.96 -9.45 -3.42
C PRO A 116 11.06 -10.77 -2.65
N LYS A 117 10.23 -11.75 -3.04
CA LYS A 117 10.08 -13.01 -2.30
C LYS A 117 11.04 -14.10 -2.79
N LEU A 118 11.64 -13.91 -3.97
CA LEU A 118 12.48 -14.90 -4.64
C LEU A 118 13.99 -14.75 -4.37
N TYR A 119 14.44 -13.66 -3.74
CA TYR A 119 15.84 -13.52 -3.34
C TYR A 119 16.15 -14.38 -2.11
N SER A 120 16.30 -15.69 -2.30
CA SER A 120 17.07 -16.51 -1.37
C SER A 120 18.54 -16.21 -1.62
N LYS A 121 19.24 -15.64 -0.64
CA LYS A 121 20.70 -15.70 -0.64
C LYS A 121 21.05 -17.18 -0.63
N VAL A 122 21.47 -17.71 -1.78
CA VAL A 122 22.18 -18.97 -1.86
C VAL A 122 23.34 -18.85 -0.87
N LYS A 123 23.21 -19.48 0.31
CA LYS A 123 24.34 -19.72 1.19
C LYS A 123 25.31 -20.56 0.38
N TYR A 124 26.40 -19.93 -0.04
CA TYR A 124 27.55 -20.65 -0.54
C TYR A 124 28.14 -21.36 0.69
N ASP A 125 27.73 -22.60 0.92
CA ASP A 125 28.49 -23.49 1.78
C ASP A 125 29.71 -23.95 0.94
N PRO A 126 30.93 -23.50 1.27
CA PRO A 126 32.11 -24.12 0.69
C PRO A 126 32.21 -25.54 1.26
N SER A 127 32.22 -26.50 0.32
CA SER A 127 32.44 -27.95 0.43
C SER A 127 33.21 -28.44 1.67
#